data_AF-A0A925YWE9-F1
#
_entry.id   AF-A0A925YWE9-F1
#
_cell.length_a   1.000
_cell.length_b   1.000
_cell.length_c   1.000
_cell.angle_alpha   90.00
_cell.angle_beta   90.00
_cell.angle_gamma   90.00
#
_symmetry.space_group_name_H-M   'P 1'
#
loop_
_entity.id
_entity.type
_entity.pdbx_description
1 polymer ?
#
loop_
_entity_poly.entity_id
_entity_poly.type
_entity_poly.pdbx_seq_one_letter_code
_entity_poly.pdbx_strand_id
1 'polypeptide(L)'
;MRIACLLWIVASPALLAAQPLPEIRAKQFIAALADDGARSFIDKETLRLSERLEIHYTGIKEKAFVAHRLPAEIKACLQNKNSAYTIRLSPLGENITELNLDVPGQNYRQKFLFKDSLFISPLLYHTARWHTRESTHFKFFISDTATFHKDAETELENFLGEMMNRLKFTDDDRKKIAAEKILYILCKDEAEVLRLTGFPTRGVADLSLDAVVTSHACHTHELSHLLINFKLRQLPLYTHPFLQEGFAVAFGGRAGFVPAAIKDVGYFLEKSGTANHANFLRTDRFYEEDASITYPLAGLYTEFLFGTLGLETYLKFYLAHSATRREDLQSIAQNELPDSLAWKKILRNYTPHHGVKFGYMQAGKVIGQNRRGKISESGEGYAVELKDTLLISTSETAGGYRSNKFEEMFRGKTYHGETYLIIANASEVRVYDLHTDLLVADYLKAFALPPKSVPKDQDRYRFTIRKDVLPSPLKILRVE
;
A
#
# COMPACT_ATOMS: atom_id res chain seq x y z
N MET A 1 -33.05 -50.56 -53.64
CA MET A 1 -32.01 -49.83 -52.88
C MET A 1 -32.27 -48.33 -53.00
N ARG A 2 -32.82 -47.68 -51.96
CA ARG A 2 -32.93 -46.22 -51.85
C ARG A 2 -32.36 -45.84 -50.48
N ILE A 3 -31.31 -45.03 -50.50
CA ILE A 3 -30.59 -44.53 -49.33
C ILE A 3 -31.35 -43.30 -48.81
N ALA A 4 -31.65 -43.30 -47.51
CA ALA A 4 -32.25 -42.18 -46.80
C ALA A 4 -31.14 -41.26 -46.27
N CYS A 5 -31.16 -39.99 -46.65
CA CYS A 5 -30.38 -38.92 -46.02
C CYS A 5 -31.19 -38.34 -44.85
N LEU A 6 -30.72 -38.54 -43.62
CA LEU A 6 -31.14 -37.76 -42.46
C LEU A 6 -30.31 -36.47 -42.40
N LEU A 7 -30.96 -35.31 -42.51
CA LEU A 7 -30.39 -34.01 -42.15
C LEU A 7 -30.52 -33.80 -40.64
N TRP A 8 -29.39 -33.75 -39.94
CA TRP A 8 -29.31 -33.20 -38.58
C TRP A 8 -29.20 -31.68 -38.65
N ILE A 9 -30.28 -30.99 -38.26
CA ILE A 9 -30.22 -29.55 -37.98
C ILE A 9 -29.64 -29.40 -36.58
N VAL A 10 -28.34 -29.10 -36.48
CA VAL A 10 -27.72 -28.65 -35.24
C VAL A 10 -28.23 -27.23 -34.98
N ALA A 11 -29.19 -27.10 -34.05
CA ALA A 11 -29.56 -25.80 -33.52
C ALA A 11 -28.33 -25.20 -32.84
N SER A 12 -27.72 -24.21 -33.48
CA SER A 12 -26.74 -23.35 -32.79
C SER A 12 -27.44 -22.77 -31.57
N PRO A 13 -26.83 -22.81 -30.37
CA PRO A 13 -27.36 -22.08 -29.23
C PRO A 13 -27.36 -20.61 -29.65
N ALA A 14 -28.54 -20.07 -29.93
CA ALA A 14 -28.70 -18.65 -30.17
C ALA A 14 -28.06 -17.94 -28.98
N LEU A 15 -27.07 -17.09 -29.26
CA LEU A 15 -26.58 -16.11 -28.29
C LEU A 15 -27.80 -15.35 -27.78
N LEU A 16 -28.32 -15.75 -26.62
CA LEU A 16 -29.25 -14.93 -25.86
C LEU A 16 -28.45 -13.67 -25.55
N ALA A 17 -28.75 -12.59 -26.26
CA ALA A 17 -28.21 -11.27 -25.97
C ALA A 17 -28.42 -11.04 -24.47
N ALA A 18 -27.32 -10.87 -23.73
CA ALA A 18 -27.41 -10.87 -22.30
C ALA A 18 -28.26 -9.69 -21.84
N GLN A 19 -29.17 -9.96 -20.91
CA GLN A 19 -30.16 -8.99 -20.50
C GLN A 19 -29.63 -8.15 -19.33
N PRO A 20 -29.96 -6.85 -19.27
CA PRO A 20 -29.66 -6.01 -18.11
C PRO A 20 -30.25 -6.64 -16.84
N LEU A 21 -29.65 -6.36 -15.68
CA LEU A 21 -30.08 -6.93 -14.40
C LEU A 21 -31.58 -6.67 -14.19
N PRO A 22 -32.44 -7.71 -14.13
CA PRO A 22 -33.86 -7.50 -13.91
C PRO A 22 -34.13 -6.97 -12.50
N GLU A 23 -35.12 -6.08 -12.35
CA GLU A 23 -35.45 -5.48 -11.05
C GLU A 23 -35.79 -6.53 -9.97
N ILE A 24 -36.46 -7.62 -10.35
CA ILE A 24 -36.76 -8.74 -9.45
C ILE A 24 -35.47 -9.36 -8.93
N ARG A 25 -34.47 -9.56 -9.80
CA ARG A 25 -33.16 -10.12 -9.43
C ARG A 25 -32.38 -9.17 -8.54
N ALA A 26 -32.44 -7.86 -8.82
CA ALA A 26 -31.85 -6.82 -7.98
C ALA A 26 -32.45 -6.84 -6.56
N LYS A 27 -33.77 -6.94 -6.43
CA LYS A 27 -34.46 -7.06 -5.13
C LYS A 27 -34.06 -8.34 -4.39
N GLN A 28 -33.96 -9.47 -5.10
CA GLN A 28 -33.47 -10.73 -4.51
C GLN A 28 -32.03 -10.60 -4.01
N PHE A 29 -31.15 -9.92 -4.75
CA PHE A 29 -29.79 -9.66 -4.33
C PHE A 29 -29.74 -8.83 -3.03
N ILE A 30 -30.49 -7.72 -2.95
CA ILE A 30 -30.52 -6.87 -1.76
C ILE A 30 -31.04 -7.64 -0.54
N ALA A 31 -32.09 -8.45 -0.70
CA ALA A 31 -32.57 -9.32 0.37
C ALA A 31 -31.49 -10.33 0.81
N ALA A 32 -30.86 -11.02 -0.16
CA ALA A 32 -29.78 -11.97 0.13
C ALA A 32 -28.56 -11.30 0.79
N LEU A 33 -28.24 -10.06 0.44
CA LEU A 33 -27.15 -9.30 1.04
C LEU A 33 -27.47 -8.93 2.51
N ALA A 34 -28.72 -8.57 2.80
CA ALA A 34 -29.17 -8.29 4.17
C ALA A 34 -29.08 -9.53 5.08
N ASP A 35 -29.27 -10.72 4.51
CA ASP A 35 -29.24 -12.01 5.22
C ASP A 35 -27.86 -12.70 5.21
N ASP A 36 -26.81 -12.03 4.69
CA ASP A 36 -25.48 -12.62 4.49
C ASP A 36 -25.55 -13.95 3.71
N GLY A 37 -26.25 -13.95 2.57
CA GLY A 37 -26.50 -15.09 1.69
C GLY A 37 -26.32 -14.78 0.20
N ALA A 38 -25.58 -13.72 -0.13
CA ALA A 38 -25.46 -13.21 -1.49
C ALA A 38 -24.44 -13.95 -2.39
N ARG A 39 -23.83 -15.05 -1.92
CA ARG A 39 -22.80 -15.79 -2.67
C ARG A 39 -23.23 -16.19 -4.09
N SER A 40 -24.47 -16.64 -4.27
CA SER A 40 -25.00 -17.08 -5.57
C SER A 40 -25.17 -15.95 -6.60
N PHE A 41 -24.99 -14.70 -6.17
CA PHE A 41 -25.00 -13.54 -7.05
C PHE A 41 -23.61 -13.12 -7.48
N ILE A 42 -22.52 -13.68 -6.94
CA ILE A 42 -21.16 -13.28 -7.27
C ILE A 42 -20.73 -13.94 -8.58
N ASP A 43 -20.14 -13.16 -9.49
CA ASP A 43 -19.50 -13.67 -10.69
C ASP A 43 -18.35 -14.63 -10.33
N LYS A 44 -18.15 -15.65 -11.17
CA LYS A 44 -17.18 -16.72 -10.90
C LYS A 44 -15.75 -16.19 -10.74
N GLU A 45 -15.33 -15.22 -11.54
CA GLU A 45 -13.97 -14.69 -11.45
C GLU A 45 -13.80 -13.79 -10.23
N THR A 46 -14.80 -12.97 -9.90
CA THR A 46 -14.80 -12.18 -8.65
C THR A 46 -14.70 -13.09 -7.43
N LEU A 47 -15.47 -14.18 -7.42
CA LEU A 47 -15.44 -15.16 -6.33
C LEU A 47 -14.09 -15.88 -6.26
N ARG A 48 -13.57 -16.38 -7.40
CA ARG A 48 -12.28 -17.05 -7.47
C ARG A 48 -11.17 -16.15 -6.94
N LEU A 49 -11.10 -14.91 -7.42
CA LEU A 49 -10.08 -13.95 -6.98
C LEU A 49 -10.21 -13.63 -5.50
N SER A 50 -11.42 -13.42 -4.98
CA SER A 50 -11.62 -13.20 -3.55
C SER A 50 -11.11 -14.39 -2.72
N GLU A 51 -11.33 -15.63 -3.15
CA GLU A 51 -10.97 -16.80 -2.32
C GLU A 51 -9.54 -17.29 -2.53
N ARG A 52 -8.85 -16.81 -3.57
CA ARG A 52 -7.60 -17.42 -4.05
C ARG A 52 -6.49 -17.48 -3.01
N LEU A 53 -6.36 -16.47 -2.14
CA LEU A 53 -5.30 -16.42 -1.12
C LEU A 53 -5.72 -17.01 0.22
N GLU A 54 -6.92 -17.61 0.32
CA GLU A 54 -7.44 -18.29 1.53
C GLU A 54 -7.36 -17.41 2.79
N ILE A 55 -7.51 -16.11 2.62
CA ILE A 55 -7.67 -15.16 3.72
C ILE A 55 -9.16 -15.10 4.05
N HIS A 56 -9.50 -15.39 5.30
CA HIS A 56 -10.85 -15.46 5.84
C HIS A 56 -11.00 -14.53 7.03
N TYR A 57 -12.07 -13.73 7.02
CA TYR A 57 -12.35 -12.79 8.10
C TYR A 57 -13.44 -13.33 9.02
N THR A 58 -13.18 -13.36 10.33
CA THR A 58 -14.12 -13.87 11.33
C THR A 58 -15.44 -13.08 11.28
N GLY A 59 -16.54 -13.79 11.06
CA GLY A 59 -17.87 -13.20 10.93
C GLY A 59 -18.20 -12.66 9.53
N ILE A 60 -17.32 -12.85 8.54
CA ILE A 60 -17.55 -12.50 7.14
C ILE A 60 -17.70 -13.78 6.34
N LYS A 61 -18.91 -14.03 5.84
CA LYS A 61 -19.20 -15.24 5.03
C LYS A 61 -18.66 -15.10 3.61
N GLU A 62 -18.87 -13.95 2.97
CA GLU A 62 -18.45 -13.68 1.59
C GLU A 62 -17.49 -12.50 1.54
N LYS A 63 -16.18 -12.79 1.50
CA LYS A 63 -15.14 -11.76 1.50
C LYS A 63 -15.26 -10.76 0.35
N ALA A 64 -15.78 -11.19 -0.82
CA ALA A 64 -16.04 -10.33 -1.96
C ALA A 64 -16.94 -9.11 -1.64
N PHE A 65 -17.75 -9.20 -0.58
CA PHE A 65 -18.61 -8.11 -0.12
C PHE A 65 -18.08 -7.35 1.09
N VAL A 66 -16.82 -7.55 1.51
CA VAL A 66 -16.30 -6.90 2.73
C VAL A 66 -16.37 -5.36 2.67
N ALA A 67 -16.07 -4.77 1.52
CA ALA A 67 -16.22 -3.33 1.26
C ALA A 67 -17.68 -2.87 1.05
N HIS A 68 -18.60 -3.83 0.87
CA HIS A 68 -20.03 -3.59 0.63
C HIS A 68 -20.89 -4.06 1.82
N ARG A 69 -20.27 -4.26 2.99
CA ARG A 69 -20.97 -4.75 4.18
C ARG A 69 -22.01 -3.74 4.62
N LEU A 70 -23.24 -4.21 4.77
CA LEU A 70 -24.34 -3.40 5.30
C LEU A 70 -24.21 -3.26 6.82
N PRO A 71 -24.27 -2.02 7.37
CA PRO A 71 -24.42 -1.80 8.81
C PRO A 71 -25.67 -2.51 9.37
N ALA A 72 -25.67 -2.83 10.67
CA ALA A 72 -26.74 -3.63 11.28
C ALA A 72 -28.12 -2.94 11.17
N GLU A 73 -28.13 -1.62 11.35
CA GLU A 73 -29.29 -0.75 11.18
C GLU A 73 -29.83 -0.76 9.73
N ILE A 74 -28.93 -0.85 8.74
CA ILE A 74 -29.31 -0.95 7.33
C ILE A 74 -29.89 -2.33 7.04
N LYS A 75 -29.29 -3.41 7.56
CA LYS A 75 -29.84 -4.76 7.45
C LYS A 75 -31.24 -4.85 8.03
N ALA A 76 -31.43 -4.37 9.26
CA ALA A 76 -32.73 -4.36 9.93
C ALA A 76 -33.77 -3.55 9.13
N CYS A 77 -33.35 -2.42 8.54
CA CYS A 77 -34.19 -1.62 7.66
C CYS A 77 -34.65 -2.42 6.44
N LEU A 78 -33.73 -3.07 5.72
CA LEU A 78 -34.03 -3.85 4.50
C LEU A 78 -34.87 -5.10 4.77
N GLN A 79 -34.71 -5.71 5.95
CA GLN A 79 -35.50 -6.87 6.38
C GLN A 79 -36.93 -6.50 6.80
N ASN A 80 -37.15 -5.25 7.25
CA ASN A 80 -38.47 -4.76 7.60
C ASN A 80 -39.24 -4.33 6.34
N LYS A 81 -40.33 -5.05 6.04
CA LYS A 81 -41.20 -4.82 4.87
C LYS A 81 -41.80 -3.42 4.79
N ASN A 82 -41.83 -2.67 5.90
CA ASN A 82 -42.40 -1.33 5.96
C ASN A 82 -41.36 -0.21 5.77
N SER A 83 -40.07 -0.55 5.66
CA SER A 83 -39.02 0.46 5.49
C SER A 83 -38.96 0.95 4.05
N ALA A 84 -38.86 2.27 3.87
CA ALA A 84 -38.65 2.87 2.58
C ALA A 84 -37.16 2.80 2.18
N TYR A 85 -36.86 1.96 1.19
CA TYR A 85 -35.61 2.02 0.43
C TYR A 85 -35.94 2.06 -1.07
N THR A 86 -34.99 2.55 -1.87
CA THR A 86 -35.13 2.57 -3.33
C THR A 86 -33.94 1.88 -3.98
N ILE A 87 -34.21 1.18 -5.08
CA ILE A 87 -33.20 0.60 -5.96
C ILE A 87 -33.31 1.32 -7.29
N ARG A 88 -32.20 1.84 -7.82
CA ARG A 88 -32.11 2.39 -9.17
C ARG A 88 -31.12 1.57 -9.99
N LEU A 89 -31.53 1.19 -11.18
CA LEU A 89 -30.73 0.40 -12.11
C LEU A 89 -30.33 1.29 -13.29
N SER A 90 -29.02 1.43 -13.50
CA SER A 90 -28.46 2.24 -14.58
C SER A 90 -27.65 1.33 -15.50
N PRO A 91 -28.07 1.11 -16.76
CA PRO A 91 -27.28 0.35 -17.72
C PRO A 91 -26.01 1.13 -18.10
N LEU A 92 -24.86 0.46 -18.10
CA LEU A 92 -23.56 1.04 -18.45
C LEU A 92 -23.02 0.55 -19.81
N GLY A 93 -23.74 -0.35 -20.50
CA GLY A 93 -23.30 -1.02 -21.74
C GLY A 93 -22.68 -2.39 -21.49
N GLU A 94 -22.44 -3.18 -22.54
CA GLU A 94 -21.82 -4.53 -22.46
C GLU A 94 -22.45 -5.47 -21.41
N ASN A 95 -23.78 -5.36 -21.23
CA ASN A 95 -24.57 -6.11 -20.24
C ASN A 95 -24.22 -5.79 -18.77
N ILE A 96 -23.64 -4.62 -18.55
CA ILE A 96 -23.26 -4.12 -17.24
C ILE A 96 -24.36 -3.19 -16.73
N THR A 97 -24.76 -3.40 -15.48
CA THR A 97 -25.76 -2.60 -14.78
C THR A 97 -25.18 -2.12 -13.45
N GLU A 98 -25.24 -0.82 -13.20
CA GLU A 98 -25.01 -0.25 -11.87
C GLU A 98 -26.32 -0.30 -11.07
N LEU A 99 -26.29 -0.95 -9.91
CA LEU A 99 -27.37 -0.94 -8.93
C LEU A 99 -27.01 0.06 -7.84
N ASN A 100 -27.86 1.08 -7.68
CA ASN A 100 -27.78 2.06 -6.60
C ASN A 100 -28.85 1.74 -5.55
N LEU A 101 -28.43 1.39 -4.34
CA LEU A 101 -29.27 1.26 -3.16
C LEU A 101 -29.28 2.59 -2.40
N ASP A 102 -30.46 3.13 -2.13
CA ASP A 102 -30.65 4.31 -1.27
C ASP A 102 -31.62 3.96 -0.13
N VAL A 103 -31.20 4.23 1.10
CA VAL A 103 -31.99 4.13 2.33
C VAL A 103 -32.05 5.53 2.96
N PRO A 104 -32.97 6.41 2.51
CA PRO A 104 -32.94 7.83 2.85
C PRO A 104 -33.06 8.10 4.35
N GLY A 105 -33.87 7.30 5.04
CA GLY A 105 -34.09 7.43 6.49
C GLY A 105 -32.83 7.15 7.33
N GLN A 106 -31.78 6.59 6.74
CA GLN A 106 -30.51 6.30 7.39
C GLN A 106 -29.33 7.06 6.73
N ASN A 107 -29.62 7.97 5.80
CA ASN A 107 -28.62 8.66 4.97
C ASN A 107 -27.58 7.70 4.36
N TYR A 108 -28.03 6.51 3.94
CA TYR A 108 -27.15 5.45 3.46
C TYR A 108 -27.35 5.23 1.97
N ARG A 109 -26.23 5.18 1.24
CA ARG A 109 -26.20 4.89 -0.19
C ARG A 109 -25.06 3.92 -0.50
N GLN A 110 -25.34 2.95 -1.35
CA GLN A 110 -24.36 1.97 -1.78
C GLN A 110 -24.53 1.65 -3.27
N LYS A 111 -23.39 1.50 -3.96
CA LYS A 111 -23.33 1.10 -5.36
C LYS A 111 -22.86 -0.34 -5.49
N PHE A 112 -23.37 -1.04 -6.50
CA PHE A 112 -22.96 -2.37 -6.90
C PHE A 112 -22.92 -2.46 -8.43
N LEU A 113 -22.02 -3.28 -8.96
CA LEU A 113 -21.90 -3.50 -10.40
C LEU A 113 -22.25 -4.94 -10.72
N PHE A 114 -23.06 -5.13 -11.75
CA PHE A 114 -23.49 -6.43 -12.24
C PHE A 114 -23.14 -6.59 -13.70
N LYS A 115 -22.63 -7.75 -14.09
CA LYS A 115 -22.49 -8.19 -15.47
C LYS A 115 -23.28 -9.49 -15.63
N ASP A 116 -24.14 -9.56 -16.64
CA ASP A 116 -24.99 -10.74 -16.89
C ASP A 116 -25.78 -11.18 -15.64
N SER A 117 -26.29 -10.20 -14.88
CA SER A 117 -26.99 -10.38 -13.60
C SER A 117 -26.18 -10.98 -12.43
N LEU A 118 -24.85 -11.04 -12.56
CA LEU A 118 -23.93 -11.41 -11.49
C LEU A 118 -23.09 -10.21 -11.05
N PHE A 119 -22.95 -10.05 -9.74
CA PHE A 119 -22.10 -9.04 -9.12
C PHE A 119 -20.64 -9.24 -9.56
N ILE A 120 -20.03 -8.17 -10.04
CA ILE A 120 -18.61 -8.10 -10.36
C ILE A 120 -17.93 -7.08 -9.47
N SER A 121 -16.67 -7.33 -9.12
CA SER A 121 -15.88 -6.34 -8.38
C SER A 121 -15.74 -5.04 -9.19
N PRO A 122 -15.92 -3.86 -8.56
CA PRO A 122 -15.60 -2.58 -9.19
C PRO A 122 -14.16 -2.50 -9.70
N LEU A 123 -13.22 -3.15 -9.01
CA LEU A 123 -11.83 -3.21 -9.46
C LEU A 123 -11.72 -3.86 -10.83
N LEU A 124 -12.30 -5.07 -10.98
CA LEU A 124 -12.25 -5.82 -12.25
C LEU A 124 -12.96 -5.09 -13.38
N TYR A 125 -14.07 -4.41 -13.09
CA TYR A 125 -14.78 -3.60 -14.07
C TYR A 125 -13.91 -2.44 -14.57
N HIS A 126 -13.38 -1.64 -13.65
CA HIS A 126 -12.67 -0.42 -14.01
C HIS A 126 -11.28 -0.66 -14.60
N THR A 127 -10.65 -1.79 -14.29
CA THR A 127 -9.31 -2.15 -14.79
C THR A 127 -9.33 -3.09 -16.00
N ALA A 128 -10.51 -3.50 -16.49
CA ALA A 128 -10.65 -4.48 -17.56
C ALA A 128 -9.87 -4.13 -18.85
N ARG A 129 -9.64 -2.84 -19.10
CA ARG A 129 -8.94 -2.32 -20.29
C ARG A 129 -7.59 -1.68 -19.97
N TRP A 130 -7.12 -1.78 -18.74
CA TRP A 130 -5.82 -1.24 -18.35
C TRP A 130 -4.69 -2.09 -18.89
N HIS A 131 -3.50 -1.49 -18.97
CA HIS A 131 -2.32 -2.25 -19.36
C HIS A 131 -2.00 -3.29 -18.28
N THR A 132 -1.80 -4.53 -18.67
CA THR A 132 -1.45 -5.60 -17.75
C THR A 132 -0.01 -6.05 -17.95
N ARG A 133 0.70 -6.21 -16.83
CA ARG A 133 2.06 -6.76 -16.78
C ARG A 133 2.15 -7.75 -15.63
N GLU A 134 3.01 -8.75 -15.74
CA GLU A 134 3.22 -9.73 -14.68
C GLU A 134 4.69 -9.86 -14.34
N SER A 135 4.97 -10.09 -13.06
CA SER A 135 6.25 -10.53 -12.53
C SER A 135 6.08 -11.92 -11.90
N THR A 136 7.06 -12.36 -11.11
CA THR A 136 7.01 -13.66 -10.43
C THR A 136 5.79 -13.77 -9.51
N HIS A 137 5.54 -12.73 -8.69
CA HIS A 137 4.51 -12.78 -7.66
C HIS A 137 3.39 -11.76 -7.83
N PHE A 138 3.47 -10.87 -8.83
CA PHE A 138 2.47 -9.83 -9.05
C PHE A 138 1.82 -9.91 -10.42
N LYS A 139 0.56 -9.46 -10.46
CA LYS A 139 -0.15 -9.08 -11.67
C LYS A 139 -0.53 -7.60 -11.56
N PHE A 140 0.14 -6.78 -12.36
CA PHE A 140 -0.04 -5.34 -12.40
C PHE A 140 -1.16 -4.97 -13.37
N PHE A 141 -2.03 -4.07 -12.94
CA PHE A 141 -2.98 -3.35 -13.78
C PHE A 141 -2.61 -1.89 -13.71
N ILE A 142 -2.23 -1.31 -14.84
CA ILE A 142 -1.58 0.00 -14.91
C ILE A 142 -2.44 0.93 -15.76
N SER A 143 -2.97 1.97 -15.14
CA SER A 143 -3.80 2.98 -15.80
C SER A 143 -3.01 3.85 -16.76
N ASP A 144 -1.80 4.24 -16.36
CA ASP A 144 -0.85 5.01 -17.16
C ASP A 144 0.52 4.35 -17.13
N THR A 145 0.96 3.80 -18.26
CA THR A 145 2.25 3.09 -18.34
C THR A 145 3.45 4.01 -18.20
N ALA A 146 3.27 5.33 -18.39
CA ALA A 146 4.34 6.30 -18.21
C ALA A 146 4.72 6.48 -16.73
N THR A 147 3.92 6.03 -15.77
CA THR A 147 4.22 6.18 -14.33
C THR A 147 4.77 4.90 -13.67
N PHE A 148 5.02 3.84 -14.44
CA PHE A 148 5.50 2.56 -13.91
C PHE A 148 6.86 2.15 -14.45
N HIS A 149 7.91 2.40 -13.66
CA HIS A 149 9.27 1.98 -13.99
C HIS A 149 9.53 0.52 -13.59
N LYS A 150 10.46 -0.15 -14.29
CA LYS A 150 10.87 -1.54 -13.98
C LYS A 150 11.51 -1.67 -12.60
N ASP A 151 12.15 -0.62 -12.09
CA ASP A 151 12.78 -0.65 -10.78
C ASP A 151 11.74 -0.66 -9.66
N ALA A 152 10.57 -0.06 -9.85
CA ALA A 152 9.45 -0.19 -8.90
C ALA A 152 8.92 -1.63 -8.83
N GLU A 153 8.79 -2.32 -9.97
CA GLU A 153 8.48 -3.76 -9.99
C GLU A 153 9.55 -4.58 -9.25
N THR A 154 10.82 -4.28 -9.50
CA THR A 154 11.96 -4.98 -8.86
C THR A 154 11.95 -4.76 -7.34
N GLU A 155 11.70 -3.53 -6.90
CA GLU A 155 11.64 -3.19 -5.48
C GLU A 155 10.45 -3.86 -4.77
N LEU A 156 9.28 -3.94 -5.42
CA LEU A 156 8.14 -4.69 -4.89
C LEU A 156 8.43 -6.19 -4.74
N GLU A 157 9.13 -6.80 -5.70
CA GLU A 157 9.57 -8.20 -5.62
C GLU A 157 10.61 -8.42 -4.51
N ASN A 158 11.60 -7.52 -4.39
CA ASN A 158 12.61 -7.57 -3.33
C ASN A 158 11.95 -7.46 -1.96
N PHE A 159 11.09 -6.45 -1.78
CA PHE A 159 10.34 -6.24 -0.54
C PHE A 159 9.49 -7.46 -0.18
N LEU A 160 8.76 -8.04 -1.15
CA LEU A 160 7.99 -9.25 -0.93
C LEU A 160 8.89 -10.40 -0.47
N GLY A 161 10.03 -10.61 -1.12
CA GLY A 161 11.00 -11.64 -0.74
C GLY A 161 11.50 -11.46 0.69
N GLU A 162 11.83 -10.23 1.09
CA GLU A 162 12.19 -9.90 2.47
C GLU A 162 11.06 -10.20 3.46
N MET A 163 9.84 -9.79 3.14
CA MET A 163 8.69 -10.01 4.02
C MET A 163 8.32 -11.48 4.15
N MET A 164 8.40 -12.26 3.07
CA MET A 164 8.24 -13.72 3.14
C MET A 164 9.25 -14.35 4.10
N ASN A 165 10.49 -13.84 4.13
CA ASN A 165 11.51 -14.31 5.07
C ASN A 165 11.19 -13.88 6.51
N ARG A 166 10.85 -12.60 6.72
CA ARG A 166 10.54 -12.03 8.05
C ARG A 166 9.32 -12.69 8.69
N LEU A 167 8.25 -12.89 7.90
CA LEU A 167 7.02 -13.56 8.32
C LEU A 167 7.10 -15.08 8.25
N LYS A 168 8.28 -15.64 7.92
CA LYS A 168 8.54 -17.09 7.83
C LYS A 168 7.45 -17.79 7.02
N PHE A 169 7.24 -17.34 5.79
CA PHE A 169 6.34 -18.01 4.84
C PHE A 169 6.93 -19.38 4.49
N THR A 170 6.07 -20.38 4.51
CA THR A 170 6.40 -21.75 4.10
C THR A 170 6.63 -21.82 2.59
N ASP A 171 7.19 -22.93 2.09
CA ASP A 171 7.32 -23.14 0.65
C ASP A 171 5.96 -23.15 -0.04
N ASP A 172 4.93 -23.66 0.62
CA ASP A 172 3.56 -23.68 0.09
C ASP A 172 2.96 -22.28 0.04
N ASP A 173 3.19 -21.43 1.06
CA ASP A 173 2.83 -20.01 1.03
C ASP A 173 3.46 -19.29 -0.17
N ARG A 174 4.75 -19.53 -0.42
CA ARG A 174 5.50 -18.92 -1.53
C ARG A 174 4.96 -19.38 -2.89
N LYS A 175 4.75 -20.70 -3.06
CA LYS A 175 4.14 -21.27 -4.27
C LYS A 175 2.74 -20.72 -4.51
N LYS A 176 1.95 -20.58 -3.45
CA LYS A 176 0.59 -20.05 -3.52
C LYS A 176 0.60 -18.61 -4.03
N ILE A 177 1.44 -17.74 -3.49
CA ILE A 177 1.56 -16.36 -3.96
C ILE A 177 2.08 -16.30 -5.40
N ALA A 178 3.07 -17.12 -5.76
CA ALA A 178 3.58 -17.15 -7.13
C ALA A 178 2.52 -17.61 -8.15
N ALA A 179 1.70 -18.60 -7.77
CA ALA A 179 0.64 -19.13 -8.63
C ALA A 179 -0.55 -18.18 -8.76
N GLU A 180 -1.03 -17.62 -7.65
CA GLU A 180 -2.24 -16.80 -7.62
C GLU A 180 -1.99 -15.31 -7.90
N LYS A 181 -0.76 -14.87 -7.68
CA LYS A 181 -0.28 -13.49 -7.77
C LYS A 181 -1.03 -12.48 -6.88
N ILE A 182 -0.27 -11.50 -6.40
CA ILE A 182 -0.84 -10.32 -5.75
C ILE A 182 -1.30 -9.37 -6.85
N LEU A 183 -2.57 -8.96 -6.80
CA LEU A 183 -3.08 -7.96 -7.75
C LEU A 183 -2.57 -6.59 -7.33
N TYR A 184 -1.93 -5.87 -8.25
CA TYR A 184 -1.37 -4.55 -7.99
C TYR A 184 -1.96 -3.54 -8.98
N ILE A 185 -2.83 -2.67 -8.49
CA ILE A 185 -3.64 -1.76 -9.28
C ILE A 185 -3.04 -0.36 -9.17
N LEU A 186 -2.23 0.00 -10.16
CA LEU A 186 -1.56 1.30 -10.25
C LEU A 186 -2.46 2.30 -10.97
N CYS A 187 -3.05 3.17 -10.17
CA CYS A 187 -3.85 4.31 -10.59
C CYS A 187 -2.92 5.46 -11.00
N LYS A 188 -3.37 6.29 -11.95
CA LYS A 188 -2.58 7.45 -12.38
C LYS A 188 -2.52 8.57 -11.34
N ASP A 189 -3.53 8.65 -10.46
CA ASP A 189 -3.68 9.69 -9.43
C ASP A 189 -4.62 9.24 -8.29
N GLU A 190 -4.71 10.05 -7.23
CA GLU A 190 -5.57 9.82 -6.05
C GLU A 190 -7.07 9.88 -6.40
N ALA A 191 -7.47 10.64 -7.44
CA ALA A 191 -8.86 10.71 -7.88
C ALA A 191 -9.33 9.39 -8.48
N GLU A 192 -8.43 8.69 -9.17
CA GLU A 192 -8.67 7.35 -9.65
C GLU A 192 -8.72 6.33 -8.50
N VAL A 193 -7.84 6.43 -7.50
CA VAL A 193 -7.95 5.60 -6.28
C VAL A 193 -9.33 5.78 -5.62
N LEU A 194 -9.78 7.03 -5.44
CA LEU A 194 -11.11 7.34 -4.92
C LEU A 194 -12.23 6.72 -5.78
N ARG A 195 -12.10 6.79 -7.10
CA ARG A 195 -13.10 6.22 -8.02
C ARG A 195 -13.21 4.71 -7.88
N LEU A 196 -12.09 4.00 -7.73
CA LEU A 196 -12.06 2.54 -7.63
C LEU A 196 -12.46 2.03 -6.23
N THR A 197 -12.12 2.77 -5.18
CA THR A 197 -12.20 2.27 -3.79
C THR A 197 -13.30 2.95 -2.97
N GLY A 198 -13.72 4.15 -3.36
CA GLY A 198 -14.62 5.01 -2.59
C GLY A 198 -13.92 5.84 -1.51
N PHE A 199 -12.59 5.72 -1.35
CA PHE A 199 -11.84 6.40 -0.30
C PHE A 199 -10.85 7.44 -0.85
N PRO A 200 -10.82 8.68 -0.34
CA PRO A 200 -9.89 9.72 -0.77
C PRO A 200 -8.51 9.49 -0.13
N THR A 201 -7.77 8.51 -0.65
CA THR A 201 -6.45 8.10 -0.18
C THR A 201 -5.48 7.92 -1.35
N ARG A 202 -4.19 7.80 -1.04
CA ARG A 202 -3.13 7.46 -1.99
C ARG A 202 -3.03 5.97 -2.29
N GLY A 203 -3.51 5.15 -1.37
CA GLY A 203 -3.62 3.73 -1.56
C GLY A 203 -4.42 3.04 -0.47
N VAL A 204 -4.78 1.79 -0.75
CA VAL A 204 -5.50 0.91 0.15
C VAL A 204 -5.21 -0.55 -0.21
N ALA A 205 -5.07 -1.40 0.80
CA ALA A 205 -5.20 -2.83 0.68
C ALA A 205 -6.68 -3.20 0.54
N ASP A 206 -7.12 -3.53 -0.68
CA ASP A 206 -8.47 -4.03 -0.94
C ASP A 206 -8.58 -5.47 -0.41
N LEU A 207 -9.33 -5.63 0.68
CA LEU A 207 -9.52 -6.91 1.35
C LEU A 207 -10.49 -7.83 0.58
N SER A 208 -11.28 -7.30 -0.35
CA SER A 208 -12.28 -8.09 -1.08
C SER A 208 -11.62 -9.02 -2.07
N LEU A 209 -10.58 -8.54 -2.76
CA LEU A 209 -9.80 -9.25 -3.78
C LEU A 209 -8.33 -9.43 -3.40
N ASP A 210 -7.92 -9.13 -2.17
CA ASP A 210 -6.52 -9.17 -1.74
C ASP A 210 -5.59 -8.43 -2.74
N ALA A 211 -5.90 -7.16 -2.99
CA ALA A 211 -5.24 -6.33 -3.99
C ALA A 211 -4.65 -5.07 -3.36
N VAL A 212 -3.54 -4.57 -3.91
CA VAL A 212 -3.05 -3.22 -3.60
C VAL A 212 -3.66 -2.28 -4.63
N VAL A 213 -4.37 -1.25 -4.21
CA VAL A 213 -4.87 -0.18 -5.09
C VAL A 213 -4.18 1.11 -4.70
N THR A 214 -3.46 1.76 -5.61
CA THR A 214 -2.51 2.83 -5.23
C THR A 214 -2.19 3.77 -6.38
N SER A 215 -1.83 5.02 -6.07
CA SER A 215 -1.22 5.98 -7.00
C SER A 215 0.33 5.99 -6.96
N HIS A 216 0.94 5.19 -6.08
CA HIS A 216 2.39 5.04 -5.98
C HIS A 216 2.86 3.77 -6.70
N ALA A 217 3.87 3.92 -7.57
CA ALA A 217 4.46 2.81 -8.30
C ALA A 217 5.07 1.73 -7.38
N CYS A 218 5.60 2.13 -6.22
CA CYS A 218 6.17 1.24 -5.20
C CYS A 218 5.56 1.51 -3.81
N HIS A 219 4.33 1.03 -3.59
CA HIS A 219 3.60 1.17 -2.33
C HIS A 219 3.71 -0.06 -1.41
N THR A 220 4.85 -0.22 -0.75
CA THR A 220 5.14 -1.36 0.14
C THR A 220 4.34 -1.32 1.46
N HIS A 221 3.86 -0.15 1.87
CA HIS A 221 2.96 0.02 3.02
C HIS A 221 1.67 -0.81 2.87
N GLU A 222 0.90 -0.60 1.80
CA GLU A 222 -0.34 -1.36 1.56
C GLU A 222 -0.08 -2.85 1.34
N LEU A 223 1.04 -3.18 0.71
CA LEU A 223 1.47 -4.57 0.55
C LEU A 223 1.72 -5.22 1.93
N SER A 224 2.26 -4.50 2.90
CA SER A 224 2.47 -5.01 4.26
C SER A 224 1.15 -5.44 4.94
N HIS A 225 0.08 -4.66 4.77
CA HIS A 225 -1.26 -5.00 5.28
C HIS A 225 -1.75 -6.34 4.70
N LEU A 226 -1.57 -6.56 3.40
CA LEU A 226 -1.95 -7.82 2.76
C LEU A 226 -1.10 -9.00 3.25
N LEU A 227 0.21 -8.82 3.39
CA LEU A 227 1.12 -9.92 3.74
C LEU A 227 0.93 -10.41 5.16
N ILE A 228 0.63 -9.54 6.12
CA ILE A 228 0.30 -10.00 7.47
C ILE A 228 -1.05 -10.74 7.50
N ASN A 229 -2.05 -10.27 6.76
CA ASN A 229 -3.34 -10.96 6.65
C ASN A 229 -3.17 -12.34 6.00
N PHE A 230 -2.33 -12.44 4.97
CA PHE A 230 -1.96 -13.71 4.35
C PHE A 230 -1.22 -14.64 5.31
N LYS A 231 -0.33 -14.11 6.16
CA LYS A 231 0.33 -14.92 7.19
C LYS A 231 -0.66 -15.50 8.19
N LEU A 232 -1.64 -14.69 8.60
CA LEU A 232 -2.61 -15.07 9.62
C LEU A 232 -3.68 -16.03 9.08
N ARG A 233 -4.09 -15.88 7.80
CA ARG A 233 -5.16 -16.61 7.10
C ARG A 233 -6.56 -16.47 7.71
N GLN A 234 -6.69 -16.57 9.02
CA GLN A 234 -7.92 -16.37 9.76
C GLN A 234 -7.71 -15.25 10.77
N LEU A 235 -8.48 -14.18 10.62
CA LEU A 235 -8.37 -13.01 11.48
C LEU A 235 -9.69 -12.25 11.55
N PRO A 236 -9.95 -11.48 12.62
CA PRO A 236 -11.05 -10.53 12.62
C PRO A 236 -10.85 -9.42 11.57
N LEU A 237 -11.93 -8.74 11.19
CA LEU A 237 -11.90 -7.72 10.14
C LEU A 237 -11.08 -6.48 10.52
N TYR A 238 -11.10 -6.10 11.79
CA TYR A 238 -10.42 -4.91 12.28
C TYR A 238 -9.28 -5.30 13.21
N THR A 239 -8.15 -4.62 13.09
CA THR A 239 -7.05 -4.70 14.05
C THR A 239 -6.92 -3.35 14.74
N HIS A 240 -6.44 -3.33 15.99
CA HIS A 240 -6.06 -2.09 16.65
C HIS A 240 -5.13 -1.26 15.75
N PRO A 241 -5.44 0.02 15.48
CA PRO A 241 -4.76 0.82 14.46
C PRO A 241 -3.27 1.02 14.76
N PHE A 242 -2.89 1.09 16.04
CA PHE A 242 -1.49 1.14 16.45
C PHE A 242 -0.69 -0.07 15.96
N LEU A 243 -1.28 -1.27 15.90
CA LEU A 243 -0.60 -2.47 15.41
C LEU A 243 -0.71 -2.60 13.90
N GLN A 244 -1.88 -2.32 13.34
CA GLN A 244 -2.12 -2.41 11.90
C GLN A 244 -1.23 -1.43 11.13
N GLU A 245 -1.36 -0.13 11.43
CA GLU A 245 -0.56 0.91 10.79
C GLU A 245 0.90 0.84 11.25
N GLY A 246 1.13 0.49 12.51
CA GLY A 246 2.48 0.28 13.02
C GLY A 246 3.24 -0.80 12.26
N PHE A 247 2.61 -1.94 11.96
CA PHE A 247 3.24 -3.00 11.18
C PHE A 247 3.58 -2.53 9.77
N ALA A 248 2.62 -1.89 9.09
CA ALA A 248 2.83 -1.39 7.73
C ALA A 248 3.89 -0.29 7.65
N VAL A 249 4.00 0.58 8.65
CA VAL A 249 5.06 1.59 8.74
C VAL A 249 6.42 0.99 9.07
N ALA A 250 6.46 0.04 10.01
CA ALA A 250 7.70 -0.60 10.47
C ALA A 250 8.47 -1.27 9.33
N PHE A 251 7.73 -1.88 8.39
CA PHE A 251 8.30 -2.68 7.31
C PHE A 251 8.10 -2.08 5.92
N GLY A 252 6.94 -1.49 5.63
CA GLY A 252 6.60 -0.90 4.33
C GLY A 252 6.73 0.62 4.25
N GLY A 253 7.07 1.31 5.34
CA GLY A 253 7.23 2.76 5.34
C GLY A 253 5.89 3.48 5.19
N ARG A 254 5.89 4.70 4.63
CA ARG A 254 4.67 5.50 4.50
C ARG A 254 4.80 6.67 3.53
N ALA A 255 3.77 6.94 2.71
CA ALA A 255 3.62 8.18 1.94
C ALA A 255 4.85 8.55 1.07
N GLY A 256 5.49 7.54 0.46
CA GLY A 256 6.72 7.73 -0.31
C GLY A 256 7.99 7.79 0.53
N PHE A 257 7.95 7.42 1.81
CA PHE A 257 9.12 7.31 2.69
C PHE A 257 9.43 5.84 2.96
N VAL A 258 10.69 5.45 2.86
CA VAL A 258 11.14 4.13 3.30
C VAL A 258 11.03 3.99 4.83
N PRO A 259 10.98 2.77 5.38
CA PRO A 259 10.82 2.54 6.82
C PRO A 259 11.86 3.27 7.69
N ALA A 260 13.11 3.34 7.25
CA ALA A 260 14.16 4.00 8.03
C ALA A 260 13.86 5.50 8.25
N ALA A 261 13.49 6.21 7.19
CA ALA A 261 13.22 7.65 7.23
C ALA A 261 12.02 7.98 8.16
N ILE A 262 10.93 7.23 8.06
CA ILE A 262 9.75 7.48 8.89
C ILE A 262 9.99 7.09 10.36
N LYS A 263 10.80 6.06 10.64
CA LYS A 263 11.15 5.66 12.01
C LYS A 263 12.07 6.67 12.71
N ASP A 264 12.90 7.40 11.97
CA ASP A 264 13.68 8.52 12.53
C ASP A 264 12.76 9.60 13.12
N VAL A 265 11.62 9.88 12.45
CA VAL A 265 10.59 10.78 13.00
C VAL A 265 9.99 10.21 14.28
N GLY A 266 9.62 8.92 14.28
CA GLY A 266 9.10 8.24 15.48
C GLY A 266 10.09 8.29 16.65
N TYR A 267 11.38 8.11 16.36
CA TYR A 267 12.45 8.19 17.35
C TYR A 267 12.54 9.58 17.96
N PHE A 268 12.54 10.61 17.11
CA PHE A 268 12.55 12.00 17.58
C PHE A 268 11.35 12.32 18.46
N LEU A 269 10.14 11.95 18.03
CA LEU A 269 8.90 12.22 18.76
C LEU A 269 8.95 11.65 20.18
N GLU A 270 9.34 10.38 20.30
CA GLU A 270 9.46 9.67 21.58
C GLU A 270 10.59 10.26 22.45
N LYS A 271 11.77 10.52 21.86
CA LYS A 271 12.94 11.01 22.61
C LYS A 271 12.83 12.45 23.07
N SER A 272 12.22 13.31 22.26
CA SER A 272 11.99 14.71 22.60
C SER A 272 10.86 14.89 23.62
N GLY A 273 10.02 13.86 23.80
CA GLY A 273 8.81 13.95 24.61
C GLY A 273 7.66 14.69 23.91
N THR A 274 7.79 14.99 22.61
CA THR A 274 6.73 15.63 21.82
C THR A 274 5.48 14.76 21.76
N ALA A 275 5.68 13.45 21.62
CA ALA A 275 4.61 12.46 21.71
C ALA A 275 5.16 11.15 22.31
N ASN A 276 4.28 10.32 22.84
CA ASN A 276 4.65 9.05 23.49
C ASN A 276 3.76 7.92 22.95
N HIS A 277 4.38 6.81 22.56
CA HIS A 277 3.66 5.63 22.07
C HIS A 277 2.51 5.18 22.99
N ALA A 278 2.68 5.29 24.31
CA ALA A 278 1.70 4.91 25.32
C ALA A 278 0.35 5.64 25.15
N ASN A 279 0.37 6.88 24.64
CA ASN A 279 -0.86 7.66 24.43
C ASN A 279 -1.73 7.07 23.30
N PHE A 280 -1.12 6.32 22.40
CA PHE A 280 -1.75 5.80 21.18
C PHE A 280 -2.12 4.31 21.26
N LEU A 281 -1.99 3.72 22.46
CA LEU A 281 -2.50 2.38 22.77
C LEU A 281 -4.02 2.32 22.93
N ARG A 282 -4.69 3.48 22.91
CA ARG A 282 -6.14 3.59 22.81
C ARG A 282 -6.55 3.97 21.39
N THR A 283 -7.59 3.34 20.88
CA THR A 283 -8.09 3.55 19.52
C THR A 283 -8.56 4.99 19.28
N ASP A 284 -9.30 5.57 20.22
CA ASP A 284 -9.80 6.95 20.13
C ASP A 284 -8.66 7.96 20.03
N ARG A 285 -7.67 7.87 20.93
CA ARG A 285 -6.48 8.74 20.91
C ARG A 285 -5.66 8.59 19.65
N PHE A 286 -5.57 7.39 19.08
CA PHE A 286 -4.86 7.16 17.83
C PHE A 286 -5.52 7.91 16.65
N TYR A 287 -6.84 7.96 16.60
CA TYR A 287 -7.59 8.63 15.53
C TYR A 287 -7.79 10.14 15.76
N GLU A 288 -7.68 10.62 17.01
CA GLU A 288 -7.75 12.05 17.34
C GLU A 288 -6.50 12.83 16.90
N GLU A 289 -5.35 12.16 16.80
CA GLU A 289 -4.06 12.78 16.49
C GLU A 289 -3.69 12.65 15.01
N ASP A 290 -2.91 13.60 14.49
CA ASP A 290 -2.49 13.55 13.09
C ASP A 290 -1.65 12.29 12.83
N ALA A 291 -1.95 11.63 11.71
CA ALA A 291 -1.26 10.41 11.33
C ALA A 291 0.25 10.64 11.19
N SER A 292 0.74 11.84 10.83
CA SER A 292 2.16 12.21 10.80
C SER A 292 2.87 12.10 12.16
N ILE A 293 2.12 11.97 13.26
CA ILE A 293 2.64 11.74 14.61
C ILE A 293 2.42 10.28 15.02
N THR A 294 1.20 9.76 14.87
CA THR A 294 0.86 8.42 15.37
C THR A 294 1.56 7.30 14.60
N TYR A 295 1.65 7.39 13.27
CA TYR A 295 2.20 6.32 12.42
C TYR A 295 3.71 6.14 12.62
N PRO A 296 4.55 7.19 12.63
CA PRO A 296 5.98 7.04 12.92
C PRO A 296 6.25 6.35 14.27
N LEU A 297 5.52 6.73 15.31
CA LEU A 297 5.65 6.15 16.65
C LEU A 297 5.17 4.69 16.68
N ALA A 298 4.02 4.42 16.08
CA ALA A 298 3.49 3.07 15.94
C ALA A 298 4.45 2.17 15.15
N GLY A 299 5.04 2.68 14.08
CA GLY A 299 6.04 1.97 13.28
C GLY A 299 7.29 1.60 14.06
N LEU A 300 7.89 2.59 14.73
CA LEU A 300 9.09 2.36 15.53
C LEU A 300 8.81 1.37 16.68
N TYR A 301 7.69 1.54 17.39
CA TYR A 301 7.36 0.66 18.51
C TYR A 301 6.94 -0.74 18.06
N THR A 302 6.24 -0.86 16.93
CA THR A 302 5.85 -2.16 16.38
C THR A 302 7.06 -2.97 15.92
N GLU A 303 8.09 -2.35 15.34
CA GLU A 303 9.37 -3.03 15.08
C GLU A 303 10.01 -3.56 16.38
N PHE A 304 9.97 -2.77 17.45
CA PHE A 304 10.43 -3.20 18.77
C PHE A 304 9.65 -4.40 19.30
N LEU A 305 8.32 -4.36 19.23
CA LEU A 305 7.45 -5.48 19.64
C LEU A 305 7.77 -6.73 18.82
N PHE A 306 7.85 -6.60 17.50
CA PHE A 306 8.14 -7.70 16.60
C PHE A 306 9.50 -8.36 16.93
N GLY A 307 10.54 -7.55 17.14
CA GLY A 307 11.88 -8.03 17.47
C GLY A 307 11.99 -8.64 18.87
N THR A 308 11.23 -8.12 19.84
CA THR A 308 11.32 -8.54 21.26
C THR A 308 10.46 -9.76 21.55
N LEU A 309 9.23 -9.80 21.03
CA LEU A 309 8.30 -10.90 21.24
C LEU A 309 8.65 -12.11 20.36
N GLY A 310 9.29 -11.86 19.21
CA GLY A 310 9.43 -12.83 18.13
C GLY A 310 8.12 -13.02 17.36
N LEU A 311 8.22 -13.55 16.14
CA LEU A 311 7.11 -13.62 15.19
C LEU A 311 5.84 -14.27 15.78
N GLU A 312 5.94 -15.48 16.34
CA GLU A 312 4.76 -16.24 16.80
C GLU A 312 4.00 -15.52 17.91
N THR A 313 4.72 -14.98 18.89
CA THR A 313 4.12 -14.22 20.00
C THR A 313 3.55 -12.90 19.49
N TYR A 314 4.24 -12.22 18.57
CA TYR A 314 3.76 -10.99 17.96
C TYR A 314 2.45 -11.22 17.17
N LEU A 315 2.34 -12.28 16.37
CA LEU A 315 1.11 -12.59 15.63
C LEU A 315 -0.06 -12.91 16.57
N LYS A 316 0.18 -13.63 17.66
CA LYS A 316 -0.84 -13.85 18.70
C LYS A 316 -1.29 -12.55 19.35
N PHE A 317 -0.34 -11.67 19.67
CA PHE A 317 -0.62 -10.34 20.22
C PHE A 317 -1.43 -9.49 19.23
N TYR A 318 -1.06 -9.48 17.95
CA TYR A 318 -1.78 -8.80 16.87
C TYR A 318 -3.24 -9.30 16.76
N LEU A 319 -3.46 -10.61 16.79
CA LEU A 319 -4.80 -11.21 16.78
C LEU A 319 -5.61 -10.91 18.06
N ALA A 320 -4.97 -10.92 19.24
CA ALA A 320 -5.63 -10.62 20.50
C ALA A 320 -6.20 -9.20 20.55
N HIS A 321 -5.60 -8.26 19.81
CA HIS A 321 -6.07 -6.90 19.65
C HIS A 321 -6.77 -6.66 18.30
N SER A 322 -7.41 -7.69 17.77
CA SER A 322 -8.27 -7.61 16.59
C SER A 322 -9.72 -7.96 16.92
N ALA A 323 -10.69 -7.40 16.20
CA ALA A 323 -12.12 -7.60 16.44
C ALA A 323 -12.95 -7.63 15.14
N THR A 324 -14.10 -8.31 15.17
CA THR A 324 -15.03 -8.39 14.03
C THR A 324 -15.81 -7.10 13.81
N ARG A 325 -15.97 -6.29 14.86
CA ARG A 325 -16.59 -4.96 14.81
C ARG A 325 -15.59 -3.92 15.34
N ARG A 326 -15.64 -2.71 14.80
CA ARG A 326 -14.65 -1.66 15.11
C ARG A 326 -14.81 -1.15 16.54
N GLU A 327 -16.04 -1.08 17.02
CA GLU A 327 -16.40 -0.67 18.38
C GLU A 327 -15.95 -1.66 19.46
N ASP A 328 -15.64 -2.90 19.09
CA ASP A 328 -15.14 -3.93 20.01
C ASP A 328 -13.61 -3.89 20.17
N LEU A 329 -12.90 -3.02 19.44
CA LEU A 329 -11.45 -2.88 19.58
C LEU A 329 -11.10 -2.31 20.95
N GLN A 330 -10.51 -3.17 21.79
CA GLN A 330 -10.05 -2.80 23.12
C GLN A 330 -8.71 -2.06 23.05
N SER A 331 -8.45 -1.23 24.07
CA SER A 331 -7.14 -0.61 24.25
C SER A 331 -6.10 -1.67 24.63
N ILE A 332 -4.85 -1.44 24.23
CA ILE A 332 -3.73 -2.31 24.59
C ILE A 332 -3.27 -1.93 26.01
N ALA A 333 -3.34 -2.87 26.97
CA ALA A 333 -2.92 -2.57 28.33
C ALA A 333 -1.39 -2.60 28.46
N GLN A 334 -0.84 -1.68 29.27
CA GLN A 334 0.61 -1.54 29.45
C GLN A 334 1.30 -2.80 30.02
N ASN A 335 0.59 -3.59 30.82
CA ASN A 335 1.09 -4.85 31.38
C ASN A 335 1.14 -5.99 30.35
N GLU A 336 0.57 -5.82 29.16
CA GLU A 336 0.67 -6.76 28.04
C GLU A 336 1.93 -6.49 27.19
N LEU A 337 2.58 -5.34 27.38
CA LEU A 337 3.75 -4.92 26.61
C LEU A 337 5.06 -5.39 27.27
N PRO A 338 6.15 -5.55 26.48
CA PRO A 338 7.48 -5.79 27.03
C PRO A 338 7.91 -4.70 28.00
N ASP A 339 8.83 -5.05 28.91
CA ASP A 339 9.31 -4.12 29.94
C ASP A 339 9.82 -2.79 29.37
N SER A 340 9.45 -1.69 30.03
CA SER A 340 9.81 -0.33 29.64
C SER A 340 11.33 -0.10 29.61
N LEU A 341 12.13 -0.85 30.39
CA LEU A 341 13.59 -0.73 30.32
C LEU A 341 14.14 -1.32 29.02
N ALA A 342 13.52 -2.37 28.49
CA ALA A 342 13.88 -2.92 27.18
C ALA A 342 13.61 -1.89 26.07
N TRP A 343 12.45 -1.24 26.09
CA TRP A 343 12.15 -0.14 25.16
C TRP A 343 13.16 1.01 25.28
N LYS A 344 13.43 1.49 26.49
CA LYS A 344 14.43 2.54 26.75
C LYS A 344 15.84 2.13 26.28
N LYS A 345 16.19 0.85 26.34
CA LYS A 345 17.47 0.33 25.83
C LYS A 345 17.52 0.42 24.30
N ILE A 346 16.46 0.02 23.59
CA ILE A 346 16.37 0.16 22.14
C ILE A 346 16.48 1.63 21.73
N LEU A 347 15.73 2.51 22.37
CA LEU A 347 15.84 3.95 22.13
C LEU A 347 17.22 4.53 22.45
N ARG A 348 18.02 3.95 23.35
CA ARG A 348 19.39 4.42 23.58
C ARG A 348 20.36 3.97 22.49
N ASN A 349 20.10 2.82 21.89
CA ASN A 349 20.96 2.22 20.87
C ASN A 349 20.53 2.55 19.43
N TYR A 350 19.32 3.10 19.25
CA TYR A 350 18.84 3.55 17.95
C TYR A 350 19.75 4.65 17.40
N THR A 351 20.19 4.48 16.16
CA THR A 351 21.11 5.41 15.50
C THR A 351 20.33 6.15 14.42
N PRO A 352 19.75 7.33 14.70
CA PRO A 352 18.93 8.02 13.73
C PRO A 352 19.74 8.46 12.50
N HIS A 353 19.05 8.79 11.42
CA HIS A 353 19.63 9.24 10.15
C HIS A 353 20.48 8.15 9.52
N HIS A 354 19.96 6.92 9.52
CA HIS A 354 20.69 5.74 9.08
C HIS A 354 21.29 5.88 7.67
N GLY A 355 20.72 6.70 6.79
CA GLY A 355 21.21 6.91 5.43
C GLY A 355 22.22 8.04 5.24
N VAL A 356 22.21 9.08 6.09
CA VAL A 356 23.01 10.32 5.90
C VAL A 356 23.92 10.56 7.11
N LYS A 357 25.23 10.68 6.86
CA LYS A 357 26.24 10.92 7.90
C LYS A 357 26.98 12.22 7.69
N PHE A 358 27.36 12.85 8.79
CA PHE A 358 28.26 14.01 8.81
C PHE A 358 29.59 13.65 9.46
N GLY A 359 30.69 14.17 8.93
CA GLY A 359 32.02 13.94 9.50
C GLY A 359 33.12 14.08 8.46
N TYR A 360 34.32 13.65 8.84
CA TYR A 360 35.46 13.62 7.94
C TYR A 360 35.17 12.64 6.80
N MET A 361 35.09 13.16 5.57
CA MET A 361 34.93 12.33 4.38
C MET A 361 36.31 11.89 3.92
N GLN A 362 36.60 10.59 3.96
CA GLN A 362 37.79 10.07 3.30
C GLN A 362 37.71 10.38 1.80
N ALA A 363 38.83 10.85 1.23
CA ALA A 363 38.93 11.10 -0.20
C ALA A 363 38.71 9.79 -0.96
N GLY A 364 37.56 9.68 -1.62
CA GLY A 364 37.18 8.54 -2.45
C GLY A 364 37.49 8.75 -3.94
N LYS A 365 37.19 7.74 -4.75
CA LYS A 365 37.23 7.86 -6.22
C LYS A 365 36.07 8.75 -6.67
N VAL A 366 36.36 9.84 -7.38
CA VAL A 366 35.31 10.70 -7.95
C VAL A 366 34.54 9.91 -9.02
N ILE A 367 33.22 9.80 -8.84
CA ILE A 367 32.32 9.08 -9.77
C ILE A 367 31.39 10.03 -10.54
N GLY A 368 31.29 11.30 -10.12
CA GLY A 368 30.57 12.34 -10.84
C GLY A 368 30.91 13.73 -10.34
N GLN A 369 31.01 14.71 -11.23
CA GLN A 369 31.28 16.10 -10.87
C GLN A 369 30.74 17.07 -11.92
N ASN A 370 30.08 18.14 -11.46
CA ASN A 370 29.71 19.29 -12.27
C ASN A 370 29.80 20.60 -11.47
N ARG A 371 29.21 21.68 -11.99
CA ARG A 371 29.18 22.99 -11.33
C ARG A 371 28.34 23.00 -10.05
N ARG A 372 27.34 22.13 -9.96
CA ARG A 372 26.40 22.01 -8.82
C ARG A 372 26.93 21.09 -7.73
N GLY A 373 27.64 20.03 -8.07
CA GLY A 373 28.10 19.07 -7.07
C GLY A 373 29.21 18.13 -7.53
N LYS A 374 29.65 17.29 -6.59
CA LYS A 374 30.66 16.25 -6.75
C LYS A 374 30.27 15.07 -5.87
N ILE A 375 30.39 13.86 -6.41
CA ILE A 375 30.18 12.61 -5.68
C ILE A 375 31.45 11.78 -5.80
N SER A 376 31.94 11.30 -4.65
CA SER A 376 33.08 10.40 -4.58
C SER A 376 32.68 9.13 -3.83
N GLU A 377 33.08 7.98 -4.37
CA GLU A 377 32.85 6.68 -3.75
C GLU A 377 34.01 6.31 -2.83
N SER A 378 33.70 5.94 -1.59
CA SER A 378 34.66 5.39 -0.62
C SER A 378 34.16 4.04 -0.08
N GLY A 379 34.93 3.42 0.82
CA GLY A 379 34.49 2.22 1.55
C GLY A 379 33.31 2.48 2.48
N GLU A 380 33.15 3.71 2.98
CA GLU A 380 32.12 4.09 3.96
C GLU A 380 30.78 4.52 3.33
N GLY A 381 30.77 4.84 2.03
CA GLY A 381 29.59 5.38 1.35
C GLY A 381 29.92 6.21 0.12
N TYR A 382 28.98 7.08 -0.25
CA TYR A 382 29.12 8.11 -1.25
C TYR A 382 29.30 9.47 -0.56
N ALA A 383 30.50 10.02 -0.62
CA ALA A 383 30.79 11.38 -0.18
C ALA A 383 30.22 12.37 -1.19
N VAL A 384 29.32 13.24 -0.75
CA VAL A 384 28.62 14.22 -1.57
C VAL A 384 29.01 15.63 -1.16
N GLU A 385 29.37 16.44 -2.16
CA GLU A 385 29.56 17.88 -2.05
C GLU A 385 28.63 18.57 -3.04
N LEU A 386 27.57 19.26 -2.60
CA LEU A 386 26.64 19.94 -3.52
C LEU A 386 26.22 21.34 -3.06
N LYS A 387 25.84 22.20 -3.99
CA LYS A 387 25.31 23.54 -3.69
C LYS A 387 23.93 23.49 -3.06
N ASP A 388 22.99 22.82 -3.72
CA ASP A 388 21.57 22.78 -3.33
C ASP A 388 20.85 21.53 -3.84
N THR A 389 21.02 21.19 -5.11
CA THR A 389 20.34 20.10 -5.79
C THR A 389 21.27 19.38 -6.76
N LEU A 390 21.15 18.05 -6.81
CA LEU A 390 21.90 17.19 -7.72
C LEU A 390 20.97 16.13 -8.32
N LEU A 391 20.96 16.05 -9.65
CA LEU A 391 20.30 15.00 -10.40
C LEU A 391 21.33 14.00 -10.92
N ILE A 392 21.01 12.72 -10.84
CA ILE A 392 21.96 11.62 -11.00
C ILE A 392 21.33 10.57 -11.92
N SER A 393 21.95 10.32 -13.07
CA SER A 393 21.55 9.23 -13.98
C SER A 393 22.49 8.03 -13.83
N THR A 394 21.93 6.83 -13.59
CA THR A 394 22.75 5.61 -13.38
C THR A 394 22.68 4.57 -14.51
N SER A 395 21.79 4.74 -15.49
CA SER A 395 21.57 3.81 -16.61
C SER A 395 21.08 4.53 -17.88
N GLU A 396 20.85 3.76 -18.96
CA GLU A 396 20.25 4.25 -20.21
C GLU A 396 18.86 4.86 -19.95
N THR A 397 18.56 5.93 -20.69
CA THR A 397 17.34 6.74 -20.58
C THR A 397 16.08 5.87 -20.48
N ALA A 398 15.29 6.06 -19.43
CA ALA A 398 13.98 5.44 -19.26
C ALA A 398 12.98 6.06 -20.25
N GLY A 399 13.08 5.69 -21.52
CA GLY A 399 12.25 6.24 -22.60
C GLY A 399 10.77 6.09 -22.29
N GLY A 400 10.06 7.22 -22.13
CA GLY A 400 8.62 7.28 -21.89
C GLY A 400 8.18 7.19 -20.43
N TYR A 401 9.08 6.93 -19.48
CA TYR A 401 8.76 6.99 -18.05
C TYR A 401 8.76 8.44 -17.54
N ARG A 402 7.92 8.71 -16.54
CA ARG A 402 7.77 9.99 -15.84
C ARG A 402 7.77 9.73 -14.34
N SER A 403 8.69 10.38 -13.64
CA SER A 403 8.72 10.40 -12.18
C SER A 403 7.73 11.44 -11.65
N ASN A 404 6.74 11.00 -10.87
CA ASN A 404 5.82 11.93 -10.21
C ASN A 404 6.58 12.85 -9.26
N LYS A 405 7.62 12.32 -8.59
CA LYS A 405 8.44 13.12 -7.68
C LYS A 405 9.25 14.18 -8.40
N PHE A 406 9.80 13.87 -9.57
CA PHE A 406 10.48 14.88 -10.39
C PHE A 406 9.51 15.98 -10.84
N GLU A 407 8.32 15.64 -11.34
CA GLU A 407 7.31 16.61 -11.77
C GLU A 407 6.86 17.53 -10.62
N GLU A 408 6.72 16.98 -9.41
CA GLU A 408 6.41 17.74 -8.20
C GLU A 408 7.48 18.81 -7.92
N MET A 409 8.76 18.42 -7.98
CA MET A 409 9.90 19.27 -7.61
C MET A 409 10.32 20.24 -8.71
N PHE A 410 10.10 19.89 -9.98
CA PHE A 410 10.59 20.63 -11.16
C PHE A 410 9.49 20.88 -12.19
N ARG A 411 8.39 21.50 -11.76
CA ARG A 411 7.25 21.82 -12.64
C ARG A 411 7.69 22.48 -13.95
N GLY A 412 7.26 21.90 -15.07
CA GLY A 412 7.55 22.40 -16.42
C GLY A 412 8.91 22.01 -16.98
N LYS A 413 9.74 21.25 -16.23
CA LYS A 413 10.96 20.64 -16.77
C LYS A 413 10.68 19.26 -17.34
N THR A 414 11.43 18.90 -18.37
CA THR A 414 11.44 17.54 -18.92
C THR A 414 12.28 16.64 -18.02
N TYR A 415 11.73 15.48 -17.67
CA TYR A 415 12.45 14.42 -16.98
C TYR A 415 13.28 13.63 -18.00
N HIS A 416 14.56 13.41 -17.73
CA HIS A 416 15.51 12.77 -18.66
C HIS A 416 15.90 11.35 -18.23
N GLY A 417 15.20 10.78 -17.24
CA GLY A 417 15.48 9.43 -16.73
C GLY A 417 16.53 9.43 -15.62
N GLU A 418 16.65 10.53 -14.88
CA GLU A 418 17.53 10.60 -13.73
C GLU A 418 17.04 9.65 -12.64
N THR A 419 17.93 8.80 -12.13
CA THR A 419 17.61 7.78 -11.12
C THR A 419 17.45 8.40 -9.74
N TYR A 420 18.34 9.33 -9.36
CA TYR A 420 18.32 9.92 -8.03
C TYR A 420 18.26 11.44 -8.06
N LEU A 421 17.53 11.98 -7.08
CA LEU A 421 17.47 13.40 -6.76
C LEU A 421 18.00 13.61 -5.33
N ILE A 422 19.09 14.35 -5.20
CA ILE A 422 19.64 14.76 -3.91
C ILE A 422 19.38 16.25 -3.72
N ILE A 423 18.78 16.61 -2.59
CA ILE A 423 18.54 18.00 -2.18
C ILE A 423 19.24 18.21 -0.84
N ALA A 424 19.94 19.33 -0.70
CA ALA A 424 20.55 19.72 0.55
C ALA A 424 20.44 21.22 0.79
N ASN A 425 20.17 21.59 2.04
CA ASN A 425 20.30 22.95 2.55
C ASN A 425 20.81 22.91 4.00
N ALA A 426 20.86 24.05 4.68
CA ALA A 426 21.37 24.12 6.06
C ALA A 426 20.56 23.28 7.06
N SER A 427 19.30 22.96 6.75
CA SER A 427 18.35 22.29 7.64
C SER A 427 18.08 20.83 7.25
N GLU A 428 18.36 20.41 6.02
CA GLU A 428 18.03 19.06 5.59
C GLU A 428 18.90 18.51 4.46
N VAL A 429 18.92 17.18 4.37
CA VAL A 429 19.36 16.40 3.22
C VAL A 429 18.24 15.44 2.86
N ARG A 430 17.88 15.34 1.57
CA ARG A 430 16.90 14.36 1.07
C ARG A 430 17.44 13.67 -0.15
N VAL A 431 17.27 12.35 -0.20
CA VAL A 431 17.68 11.50 -1.33
C VAL A 431 16.46 10.73 -1.79
N TYR A 432 15.99 11.07 -2.98
CA TYR A 432 14.88 10.37 -3.64
C TYR A 432 15.42 9.43 -4.70
N ASP A 433 14.86 8.23 -4.75
CA ASP A 433 14.86 7.38 -5.93
C ASP A 433 13.67 7.78 -6.81
N LEU A 434 13.95 8.36 -7.96
CA LEU A 434 12.95 8.87 -8.89
C LEU A 434 12.30 7.76 -9.72
N HIS A 435 12.86 6.55 -9.77
CA HIS A 435 12.22 5.42 -10.46
C HIS A 435 11.14 4.74 -9.60
N THR A 436 11.25 4.86 -8.28
CA THR A 436 10.27 4.34 -7.31
C THR A 436 9.44 5.45 -6.67
N ASP A 437 9.81 6.72 -6.87
CA ASP A 437 9.30 7.91 -6.21
C ASP A 437 9.42 7.87 -4.67
N LEU A 438 10.39 7.12 -4.14
CA LEU A 438 10.63 6.95 -2.70
C LEU A 438 11.74 7.87 -2.18
N LEU A 439 11.54 8.45 -1.00
CA LEU A 439 12.60 9.04 -0.17
C LEU A 439 13.35 7.91 0.52
N VAL A 440 14.54 7.59 0.01
CA VAL A 440 15.34 6.44 0.45
C VAL A 440 16.33 6.81 1.56
N ALA A 441 16.68 8.08 1.70
CA ALA A 441 17.49 8.58 2.81
C ALA A 441 17.20 10.05 3.08
N ASP A 442 17.22 10.43 4.36
CA ASP A 442 17.04 11.81 4.76
C ASP A 442 17.83 12.17 6.02
N TYR A 443 17.93 13.48 6.21
CA TYR A 443 18.34 14.13 7.44
C TYR A 443 17.49 15.39 7.58
N LEU A 444 16.87 15.57 8.75
CA LEU A 444 16.08 16.75 9.09
C LEU A 444 16.59 17.32 10.40
N LYS A 445 17.15 18.54 10.37
CA LYS A 445 17.65 19.25 11.56
C LYS A 445 16.60 19.34 12.66
N ALA A 446 15.33 19.53 12.28
CA ALA A 446 14.20 19.61 13.21
C ALA A 446 13.99 18.30 14.00
N PHE A 447 14.45 17.17 13.45
CA PHE A 447 14.32 15.84 14.07
C PHE A 447 15.65 15.29 14.61
N ALA A 448 16.73 16.08 14.57
CA ALA A 448 18.02 15.70 15.11
C ALA A 448 18.15 16.11 16.59
N LEU A 449 18.79 15.26 17.39
CA LEU A 449 19.01 15.50 18.82
C LEU A 449 20.52 15.37 19.17
N PRO A 450 21.23 16.50 19.41
CA PRO A 450 20.78 17.88 19.29
C PRO A 450 20.63 18.33 17.81
N PRO A 451 19.82 19.38 17.54
CA PRO A 451 19.69 19.93 16.20
C PRO A 451 21.04 20.39 15.64
N LYS A 452 21.42 19.89 14.47
CA LYS A 452 22.69 20.24 13.80
C LYS A 452 22.42 20.72 12.38
N SER A 453 23.10 21.77 11.96
CA SER A 453 23.03 22.19 10.56
C SER A 453 23.86 21.26 9.68
N VAL A 454 23.42 21.03 8.44
CA VAL A 454 24.21 20.30 7.45
C VAL A 454 25.54 21.02 7.25
N PRO A 455 26.69 20.35 7.40
CA PRO A 455 28.00 21.00 7.24
C PRO A 455 28.13 21.63 5.86
N LYS A 456 28.59 22.89 5.83
CA LYS A 456 28.87 23.62 4.60
C LYS A 456 30.35 24.00 4.60
N ASP A 457 31.02 23.76 3.48
CA ASP A 457 32.39 24.15 3.22
C ASP A 457 32.41 24.99 1.95
N GLN A 458 32.97 26.19 2.03
CA GLN A 458 32.82 27.23 1.01
C GLN A 458 31.33 27.42 0.65
N ASP A 459 30.93 27.06 -0.58
CA ASP A 459 29.55 27.17 -1.07
C ASP A 459 28.86 25.80 -1.25
N ARG A 460 29.36 24.73 -0.62
CA ARG A 460 28.82 23.37 -0.82
C ARG A 460 28.53 22.67 0.50
N TYR A 461 27.37 22.03 0.59
CA TYR A 461 27.00 21.12 1.65
C TYR A 461 27.77 19.80 1.51
N ARG A 462 28.25 19.25 2.65
CA ARG A 462 29.09 18.04 2.70
C ARG A 462 28.48 16.99 3.62
N PHE A 463 28.29 15.79 3.09
CA PHE A 463 27.77 14.64 3.83
C PHE A 463 28.08 13.33 3.10
N THR A 464 27.89 12.21 3.79
CA THR A 464 28.03 10.87 3.22
C THR A 464 26.67 10.19 3.16
N ILE A 465 26.31 9.64 1.99
CA ILE A 465 25.17 8.72 1.83
C ILE A 465 25.69 7.29 1.94
N ARG A 466 25.04 6.47 2.77
CA ARG A 466 25.38 5.05 2.88
C ARG A 466 25.03 4.28 1.60
N LYS A 467 25.80 3.25 1.26
CA LYS A 467 25.55 2.50 0.02
C LYS A 467 24.29 1.64 0.09
N ASP A 468 24.03 1.08 1.26
CA ASP A 468 22.94 0.13 1.51
C ASP A 468 21.55 0.78 1.59
N VAL A 469 21.47 2.12 1.56
CA VAL A 469 20.19 2.83 1.45
C VAL A 469 19.80 3.14 0.00
N LEU A 470 20.69 2.91 -0.97
CA LEU A 470 20.39 3.10 -2.39
C LEU A 470 20.07 1.74 -3.02
N PRO A 471 18.89 1.55 -3.64
CA PRO A 471 18.52 0.28 -4.28
C PRO A 471 19.52 -0.12 -5.37
N SER A 472 20.08 0.87 -6.07
CA SER A 472 21.11 0.69 -7.09
C SER A 472 22.36 1.53 -6.81
N PRO A 473 23.58 0.98 -6.98
CA PRO A 473 24.81 1.74 -6.77
C PRO A 473 24.95 2.88 -7.78
N LEU A 474 25.52 3.99 -7.34
CA LEU A 474 25.85 5.12 -8.22
C LEU A 474 26.98 4.71 -9.18
N LYS A 475 26.71 4.65 -10.49
CA LYS A 475 27.70 4.42 -11.56
C LYS A 475 28.15 5.75 -12.16
N ILE A 476 29.22 5.77 -12.96
CA ILE A 476 29.82 7.00 -13.53
C ILE A 476 28.75 7.93 -14.09
N LEU A 477 28.66 9.14 -13.53
CA LEU A 477 27.48 10.00 -13.66
C LEU A 477 27.64 11.03 -14.78
N ARG A 478 26.61 11.15 -15.63
CA ARG A 478 26.25 12.48 -16.17
C ARG A 478 25.52 13.20 -15.04
N VAL A 479 26.18 14.22 -14.51
CA VAL A 479 25.63 15.10 -13.48
C VAL A 479 25.20 16.39 -14.17
N GLU A 480 23.90 16.68 -14.19
CA GLU A 480 23.35 17.91 -14.78
C GLU A 480 23.10 19.03 -13.75
#